data_AF-A0A9X2VLV7-F1
#
_entry.id   AF-A0A9X2VLV7-F1
#
_cell.length_a   1.000
_cell.length_b   1.000
_cell.length_c   1.000
_cell.angle_alpha   90.00
_cell.angle_beta   90.00
_cell.angle_gamma   90.00
#
_symmetry.space_group_name_H-M   'P 1'
#
loop_
_entity.id
_entity.type
_entity.pdbx_description
1 polymer ?
#
loop_
_entity_poly.entity_id
_entity_poly.type
_entity_poly.pdbx_seq_one_letter_code
_entity_poly.pdbx_strand_id
1 'polypeptide(L)' 'MRHESSGDHQGNPRMAELFAGAPKTGGSPTIWAFPAVVEWMKVASQPVRGPWPPHQEPRPDPSDESLPVAVVEPRPNL' A
#
# COMPACT_ATOMS: atom_id res chain seq x y z
N MET A 1 3.55 -9.15 -23.62
CA MET A 1 4.18 -9.93 -22.54
C MET A 1 3.40 -9.62 -21.27
N ARG A 2 2.65 -10.60 -20.74
CA ARG A 2 1.80 -10.44 -19.56
C ARG A 2 2.67 -10.76 -18.34
N HIS A 3 2.99 -9.76 -17.52
CA HIS A 3 3.63 -10.00 -16.23
C HIS A 3 2.54 -10.54 -15.28
N GLU A 4 2.39 -11.86 -15.23
CA GLU A 4 1.65 -12.52 -14.16
C GLU A 4 2.57 -12.72 -12.96
N SER A 5 1.99 -12.75 -11.76
CA SER A 5 2.71 -13.11 -10.53
C SER A 5 3.46 -14.42 -10.74
N SER A 6 4.77 -14.47 -10.44
CA SER A 6 5.54 -15.71 -10.51
C SER A 6 5.16 -16.72 -9.42
N GLY A 7 4.30 -16.34 -8.47
CA GLY A 7 3.85 -17.24 -7.41
C GLY A 7 4.91 -17.54 -6.35
N ASP A 8 6.10 -16.92 -6.43
CA ASP A 8 7.20 -17.08 -5.46
C ASP A 8 6.88 -16.46 -4.08
N HIS A 9 5.73 -15.80 -3.96
CA HIS A 9 5.19 -15.25 -2.73
C HIS A 9 3.80 -15.84 -2.47
N GLN A 10 3.57 -16.31 -1.23
CA GLN A 10 2.27 -16.78 -0.78
C GLN A 10 1.29 -15.59 -0.73
N GLY A 11 0.56 -15.35 -1.82
CA GLY A 11 -0.44 -14.27 -1.94
C GLY A 11 -0.46 -13.53 -3.29
N ASN A 12 -1.17 -12.39 -3.32
CA ASN A 12 -1.21 -11.43 -4.43
C ASN A 12 0.11 -10.63 -4.44
N PRO A 13 0.86 -10.53 -5.57
CA PRO A 13 2.11 -9.77 -5.62
C PRO A 13 1.86 -8.31 -5.24
N ARG A 14 2.81 -7.71 -4.53
CA ARG A 14 2.69 -6.30 -4.14
C ARG A 14 2.77 -5.44 -5.41
N MET A 15 2.02 -4.34 -5.44
CA MET A 15 2.03 -3.42 -6.59
C MET A 15 3.46 -3.04 -7.02
N ALA A 16 4.38 -2.85 -6.06
CA ALA A 16 5.78 -2.54 -6.36
C ALA A 16 6.54 -3.62 -7.15
N GLU A 17 6.22 -4.90 -6.95
CA GLU A 17 6.85 -6.01 -7.68
C GLU A 17 6.42 -6.01 -9.14
N LEU A 18 5.14 -5.72 -9.41
CA LEU A 18 4.61 -5.64 -10.76
C LEU A 18 5.28 -4.54 -11.60
N PHE A 19 5.72 -3.46 -10.95
CA PHE A 19 6.36 -2.31 -11.61
C PHE A 19 7.89 -2.32 -11.56
N ALA A 20 8.52 -3.33 -10.95
CA ALA A 20 9.98 -3.38 -10.77
C ALA A 20 10.76 -3.29 -12.10
N GLY A 21 10.22 -3.89 -13.17
CA GLY A 21 10.80 -3.87 -14.52
C GLY A 21 10.16 -2.87 -15.48
N ALA A 22 9.24 -2.01 -15.00
CA ALA A 22 8.52 -1.09 -15.88
C ALA A 22 9.47 -0.01 -16.43
N PRO A 23 9.34 0.41 -17.71
CA PRO A 23 10.16 1.48 -18.24
C PRO A 23 9.82 2.80 -17.55
N LYS A 24 10.84 3.64 -17.33
CA LYS A 24 10.74 4.88 -16.54
C LYS A 24 10.75 6.15 -17.41
N THR A 25 10.71 6.00 -18.73
CA THR A 25 10.85 7.09 -19.70
C THR A 25 9.99 6.86 -20.93
N GLY A 26 9.47 7.93 -21.52
CA GLY A 26 8.81 7.92 -22.82
C GLY A 26 7.94 9.17 -23.05
N GLY A 27 7.10 9.17 -24.09
CA GLY A 27 6.43 10.39 -24.58
C GLY A 27 5.35 11.02 -23.69
N SER A 28 4.82 10.30 -22.69
CA SER A 28 3.81 10.82 -21.76
C SER A 28 4.38 10.97 -20.35
N PRO A 29 4.61 12.20 -19.85
CA PRO A 29 5.31 12.42 -18.58
C PRO A 29 4.61 11.73 -17.40
N THR A 30 3.28 11.63 -17.41
CA THR A 30 2.51 11.04 -16.31
C THR A 30 2.56 9.50 -16.29
N ILE A 31 2.47 8.85 -17.45
CA ILE A 31 2.51 7.38 -17.54
C ILE A 31 3.89 6.85 -17.14
N TRP A 32 4.95 7.53 -17.59
CA TRP A 32 6.32 7.09 -17.36
C TRP A 32 6.87 7.49 -15.97
N ALA A 33 6.22 8.42 -15.28
CA ALA A 33 6.49 8.75 -13.89
C ALA A 33 5.83 7.78 -12.89
N PHE A 34 4.79 7.04 -13.30
CA PHE A 34 4.03 6.17 -12.40
C PHE A 34 4.90 5.12 -11.66
N PRO A 35 5.88 4.44 -12.30
CA PRO A 35 6.77 3.52 -11.57
C PRO A 35 7.55 4.17 -10.42
N ALA A 36 7.90 5.45 -10.53
CA ALA A 36 8.58 6.18 -9.46
C ALA A 36 7.64 6.43 -8.26
N VAL A 37 6.36 6.70 -8.52
CA VAL A 37 5.33 6.83 -7.48
C VAL A 37 5.13 5.50 -6.75
N VAL A 38 5.07 4.40 -7.50
CA VAL A 38 4.93 3.05 -6.92
C VAL A 38 6.11 2.70 -6.02
N GLU A 39 7.35 3.02 -6.43
CA GLU A 39 8.52 2.83 -5.57
C GLU A 39 8.51 3.73 -4.32
N TRP A 40 8.06 4.97 -4.45
CA TRP A 40 7.89 5.83 -3.27
C TRP A 40 6.86 5.23 -2.29
N MET A 41 5.73 4.72 -2.79
CA MET A 41 4.71 4.06 -1.97
C MET A 41 5.21 2.78 -1.30
N LYS A 42 6.09 2.00 -1.96
CA LYS A 42 6.73 0.82 -1.36
C LYS A 42 7.53 1.15 -0.09
N VAL A 43 8.22 2.30 -0.10
CA VAL A 43 8.99 2.77 1.07
C VAL A 43 8.04 3.32 2.13
N ALA A 44 7.06 4.13 1.73
CA ALA A 44 6.09 4.73 2.64
C ALA A 44 5.18 3.69 3.34
N SER A 45 4.93 2.55 2.69
CA SER A 45 4.12 1.45 3.23
C SER A 45 4.88 0.48 4.11
N GLN A 46 6.18 0.70 4.34
CA GLN A 46 6.92 -0.13 5.30
C GLN A 46 6.29 0.02 6.69
N PRO A 47 6.15 -1.08 7.45
CA PRO A 47 5.68 -0.98 8.82
C PRO A 47 6.59 -0.05 9.62
N VAL A 48 5.99 0.72 10.53
CA VAL A 48 6.74 1.61 11.42
C VAL A 48 7.74 0.77 12.20
N ARG A 49 9.03 1.14 12.13
CA ARG A 49 10.08 0.43 12.87
C ARG A 49 9.96 0.74 14.36
N GLY A 50 9.81 -0.30 15.17
CA GLY A 50 9.76 -0.22 16.64
C GLY A 50 8.41 -0.64 17.22
N PRO A 51 8.28 -0.68 18.56
CA PRO A 51 6.99 -0.89 19.21
C PRO A 51 6.03 0.25 18.85
N TRP A 52 4.74 -0.03 18.86
CA TRP A 52 3.71 1.00 18.72
C TRP A 52 3.92 2.11 19.77
N PRO A 53 3.62 3.39 19.43
CA PRO A 53 3.65 4.46 20.42
C PRO A 53 2.83 4.06 21.65
N PRO A 54 3.25 4.41 22.88
CA PRO A 54 2.62 3.93 24.12
C PRO A 54 1.16 4.37 24.31
N HIS A 55 0.65 5.27 23.47
CA HIS A 55 -0.74 5.72 23.44
C HIS A 55 -1.57 5.08 22.31
N GLN A 56 -0.97 4.21 21.49
CA GLN A 56 -1.62 3.52 20.39
C GLN A 56 -1.63 2.02 20.67
N GLU A 57 -2.81 1.44 20.68
CA GLU A 57 -2.95 -0.01 20.64
C GLU A 57 -2.66 -0.52 19.22
N PRO A 58 -1.98 -1.66 19.05
CA PRO A 58 -1.86 -2.30 17.76
C PRO A 58 -3.23 -2.48 17.11
N ARG A 59 -3.32 -2.20 15.80
CA ARG A 59 -4.54 -2.51 15.05
C ARG A 59 -4.84 -4.02 15.21
N PRO A 60 -6.07 -4.41 15.60
CA PRO A 60 -6.45 -5.82 15.60
C PRO A 60 -6.25 -6.43 14.22
N ASP A 61 -5.78 -7.67 14.15
CA ASP A 61 -5.71 -8.38 12.88
C ASP A 61 -7.12 -8.49 12.28
N PRO A 62 -7.28 -8.17 10.99
CA PRO A 62 -8.59 -8.27 10.34
C PRO A 62 -9.02 -9.75 10.31
N SER A 63 -10.20 -10.04 10.84
CA SER A 63 -10.86 -11.33 10.62
C SER A 63 -11.53 -11.34 9.24
N ASP A 64 -11.82 -12.52 8.68
CA ASP A 64 -12.52 -12.64 7.39
C ASP A 64 -13.89 -11.94 7.36
N GLU A 65 -14.49 -11.68 8.53
CA GLU A 65 -15.76 -10.95 8.68
C GLU A 65 -15.59 -9.45 8.94
N SER A 66 -14.35 -8.95 9.04
CA SER A 66 -14.07 -7.55 9.35
C SER A 66 -14.32 -6.64 8.14
N LEU A 67 -15.56 -6.17 8.01
CA LEU A 67 -15.91 -5.12 7.06
C LEU A 67 -15.44 -3.75 7.59
N PRO A 68 -15.18 -2.77 6.71
CA PRO A 68 -14.88 -1.40 7.12
C PRO A 68 -15.99 -0.83 8.02
N VAL A 69 -15.63 -0.35 9.22
CA VAL A 69 -16.55 0.35 10.11
C VAL A 69 -16.48 1.85 9.82
N ALA A 70 -17.63 2.46 9.50
CA ALA A 70 -17.71 3.91 9.35
C ALA A 70 -17.56 4.58 10.71
N VAL A 71 -16.47 5.34 10.91
CA VAL A 71 -16.28 6.18 12.10
C VAL A 71 -16.97 7.50 11.85
N VAL A 72 -17.97 7.83 12.68
CA VAL A 72 -18.69 9.10 12.61
C VAL A 72 -17.83 10.18 13.26
N GLU A 73 -17.56 11.27 12.53
CA GLU A 73 -16.89 12.45 13.08
C GLU A 73 -17.68 13.04 14.26
N PRO A 74 -17.03 13.38 15.39
CA PRO A 74 -17.72 14.00 16.51
C PRO A 74 -18.29 15.35 16.06
N ARG A 75 -19.59 15.55 16.32
CA ARG A 75 -20.23 16.84 16.06
C ARG A 75 -19.61 17.88 17.01
N PRO A 76 -19.10 19.02 16.51
CA PRO A 76 -18.69 20.10 17.39
C PRO A 76 -19.89 20.57 18.21
N ASN A 77 -19.67 20.79 19.51
CA ASN A 77 -20.70 21.32 20.41
C ASN A 77 -21.11 22.72 19.91
N LEU A 78 -22.35 22.88 19.46
CA LEU A 78 -22.96 24.18 19.14
C LEU A 78 -23.56 24.79 20.42
#